data_AF-A0A6P1BNB7-F1
#
_entry.id   AF-A0A6P1BNB7-F1
#
_cell.length_a   1.000
_cell.length_b   1.000
_cell.length_c   1.000
_cell.angle_alpha   90.00
_cell.angle_beta   90.00
_cell.angle_gamma   90.00
#
_symmetry.space_group_name_H-M   'P 1'
#
loop_
_entity.id
_entity.type
_entity.pdbx_description
1 polymer ?
#
loop_
_entity_poly.entity_id
_entity_poly.type
_entity_poly.pdbx_seq_one_letter_code
_entity_poly.pdbx_strand_id
1 'polypeptide(L)'
;MRKIAAVFLFGIFCCLIGYAGGERLYHWTETGQLAVHRKMFRGADFVSYDSDRVGFLLEFGLNFYLLKMGLFGMLMACREMWLRAQGWEP
;
A
#
# COMPACT_ATOMS: atom_id res chain seq x y z
N MET A 1 4.24 -27.34 8.36
CA MET A 1 3.90 -26.30 9.37
C MET A 1 4.68 -24.99 9.17
N ARG A 2 6.01 -24.95 9.35
CA ARG A 2 6.80 -23.68 9.31
C ARG A 2 6.69 -22.89 7.99
N LYS A 3 6.60 -23.57 6.85
CA LYS A 3 6.40 -22.93 5.54
C LYS A 3 5.00 -22.29 5.38
N ILE A 4 3.98 -22.76 6.09
CA ILE A 4 2.61 -22.22 6.04
C ILE A 4 2.54 -20.93 6.86
N ALA A 5 3.11 -20.94 8.06
CA ALA A 5 3.23 -19.76 8.91
C ALA A 5 3.95 -18.60 8.19
N ALA A 6 5.01 -18.89 7.42
CA ALA A 6 5.71 -17.87 6.64
C ALA A 6 4.83 -17.23 5.55
N VAL A 7 4.05 -18.03 4.80
CA VAL A 7 3.13 -17.53 3.76
C VAL A 7 2.01 -16.69 4.39
N PHE A 8 1.50 -17.12 5.54
CA PHE A 8 0.47 -16.39 6.27
C PHE A 8 0.97 -15.02 6.76
N LEU A 9 2.16 -14.98 7.37
CA LEU A 9 2.79 -13.74 7.82
C LEU A 9 3.10 -12.80 6.64
N PHE A 10 3.55 -13.35 5.51
CA PHE A 10 3.73 -12.58 4.28
C PHE A 10 2.42 -11.99 3.78
N GLY A 11 1.33 -12.76 3.78
CA GLY A 11 -0.01 -12.27 3.44
C GLY A 11 -0.45 -11.10 4.32
N ILE A 12 -0.28 -11.22 5.65
CA ILE A 12 -0.58 -10.13 6.60
C ILE A 12 0.27 -8.89 6.28
N PHE A 13 1.56 -9.08 6.05
CA PHE A 13 2.46 -7.98 5.71
C PHE A 13 2.01 -7.25 4.43
N CYS A 14 1.63 -7.99 3.40
CA CYS A 14 1.09 -7.43 2.17
C CYS A 14 -0.24 -6.69 2.39
N CYS A 15 -1.13 -7.20 3.25
CA CYS A 15 -2.34 -6.47 3.65
C CYS A 15 -2.03 -5.14 4.33
N LEU A 16 -1.05 -5.10 5.23
CA LEU A 16 -0.64 -3.88 5.91
C LEU A 16 -0.07 -2.83 4.96
N ILE A 17 0.74 -3.26 3.98
CA ILE A 17 1.23 -2.38 2.91
C ILE A 17 0.07 -1.83 2.08
N GLY A 18 -0.84 -2.71 1.66
CA GLY A 18 -2.00 -2.32 0.87
C GLY A 18 -2.90 -1.34 1.61
N TYR A 19 -3.14 -1.60 2.90
CA TYR A 19 -3.89 -0.72 3.78
C TYR A 19 -3.24 0.65 3.94
N ALA A 20 -1.93 0.71 4.20
CA ALA A 20 -1.22 1.98 4.35
C ALA A 20 -1.27 2.85 3.08
N GLY A 21 -1.12 2.23 1.90
CA GLY A 21 -1.26 2.96 0.63
C GLY A 21 -2.71 3.34 0.34
N GLY A 22 -3.67 2.45 0.62
CA GLY A 22 -5.09 2.66 0.39
C GLY A 22 -5.70 3.72 1.29
N GLU A 23 -5.33 3.76 2.58
CA GLU A 23 -5.82 4.73 3.55
C GLU A 23 -5.41 6.16 3.17
N ARG A 24 -4.16 6.37 2.75
CA ARG A 24 -3.69 7.67 2.26
C ARG A 24 -4.39 8.12 0.98
N LEU A 25 -4.61 7.20 0.03
CA LEU A 25 -5.37 7.49 -1.19
C LEU A 25 -6.84 7.80 -0.88
N TYR A 26 -7.45 7.06 0.04
CA TYR A 26 -8.83 7.29 0.47
C TYR A 26 -8.97 8.66 1.13
N HIS A 27 -8.08 8.99 2.07
CA HIS A 27 -8.05 10.30 2.72
C HIS A 27 -7.89 11.44 1.71
N TRP A 28 -7.05 11.25 0.68
CA TRP A 28 -6.94 12.21 -0.43
C TRP A 28 -8.26 12.38 -1.19
N THR A 29 -9.01 11.30 -1.47
CA THR A 29 -10.30 11.42 -2.16
C THR A 29 -11.33 12.24 -1.37
N GLU A 30 -11.26 12.21 -0.03
CA GLU A 30 -12.17 12.99 0.83
C GLU A 30 -11.72 14.44 1.01
N THR A 31 -10.42 14.68 1.17
CA THR A 31 -9.88 15.98 1.61
C THR A 31 -9.16 16.78 0.53
N GLY A 32 -8.83 16.14 -0.60
CA GLY A 32 -7.93 16.69 -1.62
C GLY A 32 -6.47 16.80 -1.18
N GLN A 33 -6.13 16.34 0.03
CA GLN A 33 -4.79 16.39 0.61
C GLN A 33 -4.17 15.00 0.64
N LEU A 34 -3.04 14.82 -0.05
CA LEU A 34 -2.40 13.52 -0.22
C LEU A 34 -1.33 13.21 0.83
N ALA A 35 -0.58 14.23 1.26
CA ALA A 35 0.39 14.10 2.34
C ALA A 35 0.60 15.44 3.05
N VAL A 36 0.72 15.40 4.38
CA VAL A 36 1.19 16.54 5.19
C VAL A 36 2.70 16.38 5.34
N HIS A 37 3.48 17.10 4.54
CA HIS A 37 4.94 17.14 4.72
C HIS A 37 5.33 18.19 5.76
N ARG A 38 6.37 17.91 6.54
CA ARG A 38 6.89 18.84 7.54
C ARG A 38 7.44 20.08 6.81
N LYS A 39 6.83 21.25 7.05
CA LYS A 39 7.20 22.59 6.57
C LYS A 39 8.65 22.69 6.06
N MET A 40 8.83 22.89 4.76
CA MET A 40 10.01 23.62 4.28
C MET A 40 9.77 25.12 4.46
N PHE A 41 10.85 25.87 4.72
CA PHE A 41 10.87 27.28 5.17
C PHE A 41 10.02 28.28 4.33
N ARG A 42 9.56 27.89 3.14
CA ARG A 42 8.52 28.53 2.32
C ARG A 42 7.76 27.43 1.54
N GLY A 43 6.47 27.23 1.82
CA GLY A 43 5.63 26.27 1.09
C GLY A 43 4.38 25.87 1.88
N ALA A 44 3.34 25.40 1.17
CA ALA A 44 2.09 24.95 1.78
C ALA A 44 2.30 23.70 2.65
N ASP A 45 1.56 23.60 3.76
CA ASP A 45 1.68 22.51 4.75
C ASP A 45 1.18 21.14 4.24
N PHE A 46 0.68 21.09 3.01
CA PHE A 46 0.08 19.90 2.40
C PHE A 46 0.45 19.79 0.92
N VAL A 47 0.69 18.56 0.48
CA VAL A 47 0.90 18.20 -0.93
C VAL A 47 -0.48 18.07 -1.58
N SER A 48 -0.83 19.04 -2.43
CA SER A 48 -1.97 18.98 -3.32
C SER A 48 -1.49 19.13 -4.76
N TYR A 49 -2.33 18.70 -5.71
CA TYR A 49 -2.04 18.86 -7.13
C TYR A 49 -1.85 20.33 -7.53
N ASP A 50 -2.49 21.26 -6.83
CA ASP A 50 -2.42 22.69 -7.15
C ASP A 50 -1.18 23.37 -6.54
N SER A 51 -0.71 22.89 -5.37
CA SER A 51 0.46 23.46 -4.68
C SER A 51 1.80 22.86 -5.14
N ASP A 52 1.85 21.54 -5.40
CA ASP A 52 3.05 20.82 -5.80
C ASP A 52 2.70 19.59 -6.65
N ARG A 53 2.65 19.78 -7.98
CA ARG A 53 2.30 18.71 -8.94
C ARG A 53 3.29 17.56 -8.93
N VAL A 54 4.58 17.84 -8.76
CA VAL A 54 5.62 16.80 -8.86
C VAL A 54 5.65 15.96 -7.59
N GLY A 55 5.62 16.62 -6.42
CA GLY A 55 5.49 15.93 -5.13
C GLY A 55 4.19 15.12 -5.05
N PHE A 56 3.08 15.68 -5.55
CA PHE A 56 1.80 14.97 -5.62
C PHE A 56 1.88 13.71 -6.49
N LEU A 57 2.42 13.80 -7.71
CA LEU A 57 2.53 12.64 -8.60
C LEU A 57 3.42 11.54 -8.02
N LEU A 58 4.50 11.90 -7.33
CA LEU A 58 5.40 10.94 -6.68
C LEU A 58 4.70 10.23 -5.51
N GLU A 59 4.08 10.98 -4.60
CA GLU A 59 3.33 10.42 -3.48
C GLU A 59 2.14 9.59 -3.98
N PHE A 60 1.42 10.06 -5.00
CA PHE A 60 0.25 9.35 -5.52
C PHE A 60 0.69 8.05 -6.17
N GLY A 61 1.72 8.10 -7.00
CA GLY A 61 2.32 6.93 -7.63
C GLY A 61 2.84 5.92 -6.61
N LEU A 62 3.52 6.38 -5.55
CA LEU A 62 4.01 5.52 -4.48
C LEU A 62 2.87 4.83 -3.73
N ASN A 63 1.86 5.58 -3.26
CA ASN A 63 0.75 5.01 -2.52
C ASN A 63 -0.09 4.07 -3.39
N PHE A 64 -0.28 4.39 -4.67
CA PHE A 64 -0.93 3.49 -5.63
C PHE A 64 -0.12 2.22 -5.89
N TYR A 65 1.20 2.35 -6.00
CA TYR A 65 2.10 1.21 -6.13
C TYR A 65 2.04 0.30 -4.89
N LEU A 66 2.08 0.87 -3.68
CA LEU A 66 1.94 0.12 -2.43
C LEU A 66 0.60 -0.60 -2.35
N LEU A 67 -0.50 0.09 -2.68
CA LEU A 67 -1.84 -0.52 -2.74
C LEU A 67 -1.85 -1.72 -3.70
N LYS A 68 -1.36 -1.51 -4.93
CA LYS A 68 -1.33 -2.55 -5.96
C LYS A 68 -0.48 -3.74 -5.51
N MET A 69 0.76 -3.51 -5.08
CA MET A 69 1.67 -4.57 -4.66
C MET A 69 1.18 -5.30 -3.41
N GLY A 70 0.57 -4.58 -2.46
CA GLY A 70 -0.06 -5.18 -1.28
C GLY A 70 -1.21 -6.11 -1.65
N LEU A 71 -2.11 -5.69 -2.55
CA LEU A 71 -3.20 -6.53 -3.05
C LEU A 71 -2.68 -7.75 -3.82
N PHE A 72 -1.72 -7.58 -4.73
CA PHE A 72 -1.12 -8.70 -5.46
C PHE A 72 -0.43 -9.69 -4.52
N GLY A 73 0.37 -9.20 -3.57
CA GLY A 73 1.06 -10.04 -2.59
C GLY A 73 0.09 -10.83 -1.70
N MET A 74 -1.01 -10.19 -1.26
CA MET A 74 -2.08 -10.84 -0.53
C MET A 74 -2.74 -11.95 -1.35
N LEU A 75 -3.12 -11.66 -2.61
CA LEU A 75 -3.75 -12.65 -3.48
C LEU A 75 -2.84 -13.86 -3.74
N MET A 76 -1.54 -13.62 -3.90
CA MET A 76 -0.55 -14.69 -4.04
C MET A 76 -0.45 -15.52 -2.75
N ALA A 77 -0.44 -14.89 -1.57
CA ALA A 77 -0.45 -15.60 -0.30
C ALA A 77 -1.72 -16.45 -0.12
N CYS A 78 -2.89 -15.93 -0.48
CA CYS A 78 -4.15 -16.66 -0.47
C CYS A 78 -4.12 -17.86 -1.42
N ARG A 79 -3.62 -17.67 -2.65
CA ARG A 79 -3.44 -18.75 -3.63
C ARG A 79 -2.53 -19.85 -3.09
N GLU A 80 -1.39 -19.49 -2.53
CA GLU A 80 -0.44 -20.46 -1.95
C GLU A 80 -1.04 -21.22 -0.77
N MET A 81 -1.79 -20.54 0.11
CA MET A 81 -2.51 -21.20 1.20
C MET A 81 -3.58 -22.17 0.68
N TRP A 82 -4.34 -21.76 -0.34
CA TRP A 82 -5.35 -22.59 -0.97
C TRP A 82 -4.75 -23.86 -1.58
N LEU A 83 -3.68 -23.74 -2.37
CA LEU A 83 -3.00 -24.88 -2.97
C LEU A 83 -2.47 -25.86 -1.91
N ARG A 84 -1.84 -25.33 -0.85
CA ARG A 84 -1.34 -26.17 0.25
C ARG A 84 -2.45 -26.84 1.05
N ALA A 85 -3.60 -26.18 1.21
CA ALA A 85 -4.78 -26.79 1.82
C ALA A 85 -5.32 -27.97 0.98
N GLN A 86 -5.12 -27.94 -0.34
CA GLN A 86 -5.43 -29.05 -1.25
C GLN A 86 -4.35 -30.14 -1.29
N GLY A 87 -3.30 -30.05 -0.46
CA GLY A 87 -2.21 -31.03 -0.41
C GLY A 87 -1.14 -30.85 -1.49
N TRP A 88 -1.14 -29.70 -2.19
CA TRP A 88 -0.08 -29.38 -3.14
C TRP A 88 1.20 -28.96 -2.42
N GLU A 89 2.31 -29.61 -2.74
CA GLU A 89 3.66 -29.24 -2.27
C GLU A 89 4.49 -28.74 -3.46
N PRO A 90 5.20 -27.60 -3.31
CA PRO A 90 6.05 -27.01 -4.35
C PRO A 90 7.38 -27.76 -4.54
#